data_AF-A0A2V8NJ66-F1
#
_entry.id   AF-A0A2V8NJ66-F1
#
_cell.length_a   1.000
_cell.length_b   1.000
_cell.length_c   1.000
_cell.angle_alpha   90.00
_cell.angle_beta   90.00
_cell.angle_gamma   90.00
#
_symmetry.space_group_name_H-M   'P 1'
#
loop_
_entity.id
_entity.type
_entity.pdbx_description
1 polymer ?
#
loop_
_entity_poly.entity_id
_entity_poly.type
_entity_poly.pdbx_seq_one_letter_code
_entity_poly.pdbx_strand_id
1 'polypeptide(L)'
;MSDELVNLPATKLAALIRARKVSPVEVVEAHLQRIEQLNPNLNAIVTLAHDSLERAREAEAAITRGDELEPLHGVPFTVKDTIETEGVRTTSGSRLRASH
;
A
#
# COMPACT_ATOMS: atom_id res chain seq x y z
N MET A 1 1.83 -2.06 -18.02
CA MET A 1 1.92 -0.86 -17.18
C MET A 1 1.83 -1.20 -15.69
N SER A 2 0.79 -1.92 -15.23
CA SER A 2 0.70 -2.39 -13.83
C SER A 2 1.89 -3.26 -13.38
N ASP A 3 2.31 -4.22 -14.21
CA ASP A 3 3.47 -5.09 -13.93
C ASP A 3 4.80 -4.32 -13.81
N GLU A 4 4.90 -3.12 -14.39
CA GLU A 4 6.12 -2.31 -14.24
C GLU A 4 6.14 -1.64 -12.87
N LEU A 5 5.01 -1.07 -12.42
CA LEU A 5 4.90 -0.35 -11.16
C LEU A 5 5.19 -1.23 -9.93
N VAL A 6 4.69 -2.45 -9.92
CA VAL A 6 4.86 -3.41 -8.81
C VAL A 6 6.29 -3.96 -8.67
N ASN A 7 7.15 -3.72 -9.66
CA ASN A 7 8.55 -4.15 -9.65
C ASN A 7 9.54 -2.99 -9.43
N LEU A 8 9.05 -1.75 -9.29
CA LEU A 8 9.92 -0.61 -9.04
C LEU A 8 10.37 -0.55 -7.57
N PRO A 9 11.61 -0.09 -7.28
CA PRO A 9 12.02 0.23 -5.93
C PRO A 9 11.12 1.30 -5.29
N ALA A 10 10.88 1.20 -3.98
CA ALA A 10 10.09 2.18 -3.22
C ALA A 10 10.59 3.62 -3.41
N THR A 11 11.91 3.81 -3.44
CA THR A 11 12.54 5.13 -3.69
C THR A 11 12.24 5.65 -5.10
N LYS A 12 12.12 4.77 -6.09
CA LYS A 12 11.75 5.14 -7.46
C LYS A 12 10.27 5.50 -7.55
N LEU A 13 9.39 4.74 -6.88
CA LEU A 13 7.97 5.08 -6.78
C LEU A 13 7.79 6.44 -6.11
N ALA A 14 8.44 6.69 -4.97
CA ALA A 14 8.40 7.99 -4.29
C ALA A 14 8.82 9.15 -5.21
N ALA A 15 9.89 8.97 -5.98
CA ALA A 15 10.36 9.98 -6.93
C ALA A 15 9.36 10.24 -8.07
N LEU A 16 8.75 9.18 -8.63
CA LEU A 16 7.74 9.30 -9.69
C LEU A 16 6.45 9.94 -9.20
N ILE A 17 5.99 9.56 -8.01
CA ILE A 17 4.82 10.12 -7.33
C ILE A 17 5.02 11.61 -7.07
N ARG A 18 6.15 11.98 -6.47
CA ARG A 18 6.52 13.40 -6.21
C ARG A 18 6.59 14.21 -7.49
N ALA A 19 7.10 13.62 -8.58
CA ALA A 19 7.16 14.25 -9.89
C ALA A 19 5.83 14.22 -10.66
N ARG A 20 4.74 13.71 -10.05
CA ARG A 20 3.41 13.54 -10.66
C ARG A 20 3.45 12.76 -11.98
N LYS A 21 4.39 11.82 -12.10
CA LYS A 21 4.54 10.93 -13.27
C LYS A 21 3.70 9.67 -13.14
N VAL A 22 3.37 9.28 -11.92
CA VAL A 22 2.46 8.19 -11.56
C VAL A 22 1.66 8.65 -10.35
N SER A 23 0.38 8.33 -10.31
CA SER A 23 -0.48 8.57 -9.15
C SER A 23 -0.24 7.51 -8.06
N PRO A 24 -0.23 7.88 -6.76
CA PRO A 24 -0.22 6.88 -5.70
C PRO A 24 -1.44 5.95 -5.76
N VAL A 25 -2.58 6.41 -6.30
CA VAL A 25 -3.78 5.59 -6.55
C VAL A 25 -3.48 4.50 -7.59
N GLU A 26 -2.87 4.87 -8.72
CA GLU A 26 -2.45 3.90 -9.76
C GLU A 26 -1.48 2.86 -9.20
N VAL A 27 -0.55 3.26 -8.31
CA VAL A 27 0.40 2.33 -7.68
C VAL A 27 -0.34 1.36 -6.75
N VAL A 28 -1.26 1.84 -5.91
CA VAL A 28 -2.04 0.98 -5.01
C VAL A 28 -2.93 0.02 -5.78
N GLU A 29 -3.63 0.49 -6.82
CA GLU A 29 -4.45 -0.35 -7.69
C GLU A 29 -3.63 -1.45 -8.36
N ALA A 30 -2.43 -1.14 -8.87
CA ALA A 30 -1.55 -2.14 -9.46
C ALA A 30 -1.14 -3.23 -8.44
N HIS A 31 -0.87 -2.86 -7.19
CA HIS A 31 -0.54 -3.83 -6.13
C HIS A 31 -1.76 -4.66 -5.71
N LEU A 32 -2.95 -4.05 -5.60
CA LEU A 32 -4.19 -4.77 -5.29
C LEU A 32 -4.53 -5.80 -6.37
N GLN A 33 -4.42 -5.45 -7.65
CA GLN A 33 -4.59 -6.38 -8.77
C GLN A 33 -3.61 -7.56 -8.70
N ARG A 34 -2.34 -7.30 -8.36
CA ARG A 34 -1.35 -8.36 -8.20
C ARG A 34 -1.63 -9.26 -7.01
N ILE A 35 -2.11 -8.69 -5.90
CA ILE A 35 -2.55 -9.46 -4.73
C ILE A 35 -3.72 -10.36 -5.11
N GLU A 36 -4.73 -9.85 -5.81
CA GLU A 36 -5.87 -10.64 -6.27
C GLU A 36 -5.44 -11.83 -7.13
N GLN A 37 -4.49 -11.63 -8.04
CA GLN A 37 -4.00 -12.68 -8.95
C GLN A 37 -3.13 -13.74 -8.25
N LEU A 38 -2.26 -13.34 -7.33
CA LEU A 38 -1.19 -14.21 -6.82
C LEU A 38 -1.44 -14.71 -5.38
N ASN A 39 -2.08 -13.91 -4.54
CA ASN A 39 -2.24 -14.22 -3.12
C ASN A 39 -3.08 -15.49 -2.85
N PRO A 40 -4.06 -15.92 -3.69
CA PRO A 40 -4.74 -17.20 -3.48
C PRO A 40 -3.80 -18.41 -3.43
N ASN A 41 -2.65 -18.35 -4.13
CA ASN A 41 -1.66 -19.42 -4.15
C ASN A 41 -0.51 -19.18 -3.16
N LEU A 42 -0.21 -17.92 -2.83
CA LEU A 42 0.93 -17.55 -1.98
C LEU A 42 0.58 -17.38 -0.51
N ASN A 43 -0.65 -16.92 -0.20
CA ASN A 43 -1.10 -16.57 1.15
C ASN A 43 -0.14 -15.62 1.89
N ALA A 44 0.41 -14.63 1.19
CA ALA A 44 1.37 -13.65 1.72
C ALA A 44 0.69 -12.50 2.47
N ILE A 45 -0.52 -12.11 2.06
CA ILE A 45 -1.33 -11.06 2.69
C ILE A 45 -2.49 -11.71 3.45
N VAL A 46 -2.47 -11.61 4.78
CA VAL A 46 -3.47 -12.24 5.68
C VAL A 46 -4.63 -11.32 6.06
N THR A 47 -4.41 -10.01 5.98
CA THR A 47 -5.41 -8.96 6.18
C THR A 47 -5.09 -7.83 5.21
N LEU A 48 -6.07 -7.41 4.41
CA LEU A 48 -5.95 -6.23 3.56
C LEU A 48 -6.41 -4.99 4.35
N ALA A 49 -5.65 -3.90 4.24
CA ALA A 49 -6.05 -2.59 4.75
C ALA A 49 -7.17 -2.02 3.87
N HIS A 50 -8.39 -1.94 4.41
CA HIS A 50 -9.61 -1.58 3.68
C HIS A 50 -9.62 -0.12 3.22
N ASP A 51 -8.86 0.73 3.90
CA ASP A 51 -8.67 2.16 3.65
C ASP A 51 -7.52 2.48 2.68
N SER A 52 -6.81 1.47 2.16
CA SER A 52 -5.60 1.66 1.33
C SER A 52 -5.80 2.59 0.12
N LEU A 53 -6.93 2.45 -0.60
CA LEU A 53 -7.27 3.35 -1.72
C LEU A 53 -7.67 4.75 -1.27
N GLU A 54 -8.33 4.88 -0.12
CA GLU A 54 -8.69 6.18 0.45
C GLU A 54 -7.43 6.96 0.82
N ARG A 55 -6.50 6.32 1.53
CA ARG A 55 -5.20 6.90 1.90
C ARG A 55 -4.35 7.26 0.68
N ALA A 56 -4.45 6.50 -0.41
CA ALA A 56 -3.79 6.84 -1.67
C ALA A 56 -4.36 8.14 -2.29
N ARG A 57 -5.68 8.33 -2.26
CA ARG A 57 -6.34 9.56 -2.72
C ARG A 57 -5.98 10.76 -1.85
N GLU A 58 -5.90 10.58 -0.53
CA GLU A 58 -5.43 11.63 0.38
C GLU A 58 -3.98 12.05 0.07
N ALA A 59 -3.11 11.07 -0.18
CA ALA A 59 -1.73 11.32 -0.57
C ALA A 59 -1.66 12.08 -1.91
N GLU A 60 -2.49 11.73 -2.89
CA GLU A 60 -2.61 12.43 -4.17
C GLU A 60 -3.12 13.87 -4.00
N ALA A 61 -4.10 14.08 -3.13
CA ALA A 61 -4.62 15.41 -2.83
C ALA A 61 -3.54 16.32 -2.22
N ALA A 62 -2.72 15.82 -1.30
CA ALA A 62 -1.59 16.56 -0.73
C ALA A 62 -0.55 16.95 -1.80
N ILE A 63 -0.24 16.02 -2.72
CA ILE A 63 0.64 16.30 -3.86
C ILE A 63 0.07 17.41 -4.73
N THR A 64 -1.23 17.39 -5.01
CA THR A 64 -1.92 18.37 -5.85
C THR A 64 -1.90 19.77 -5.22
N ARG A 65 -2.14 19.85 -3.90
CA ARG A 65 -2.06 21.10 -3.14
C ARG A 65 -0.65 21.71 -3.07
N GLY A 66 0.39 20.90 -3.31
CA GLY A 66 1.77 21.34 -3.21
C GLY A 66 2.28 21.35 -1.77
N ASP A 67 1.71 20.49 -0.92
CA ASP A 67 2.14 20.32 0.46
C ASP A 67 3.61 19.86 0.52
N GLU A 68 4.28 20.12 1.65
CA GLU A 68 5.60 19.52 1.91
C GLU A 68 5.45 18.00 2.10
N LEU A 69 6.20 17.21 1.32
CA LEU A 69 6.03 15.76 1.25
C LEU A 69 7.22 15.02 1.88
N GLU A 70 6.90 14.15 2.84
CA GLU A 70 7.84 13.21 3.46
C GLU A 70 8.50 12.25 2.44
N PRO A 71 9.66 11.63 2.74
CA PRO A 71 10.44 10.87 1.77
C PRO A 71 9.71 9.73 1.04
N LEU A 72 8.75 9.07 1.70
CA LEU A 72 7.97 7.94 1.15
C LEU A 72 6.50 8.28 0.90
N HIS A 73 6.15 9.57 0.81
CA HIS A 73 4.76 10.00 0.62
C HIS A 73 4.08 9.28 -0.57
N GLY A 74 2.96 8.63 -0.30
CA GLY A 74 2.15 7.91 -1.30
C GLY A 74 2.67 6.52 -1.71
N VAL A 75 3.79 6.04 -1.16
CA VAL A 75 4.30 4.69 -1.48
C VAL A 75 3.60 3.63 -0.62
N PRO A 76 2.97 2.59 -1.21
CA PRO A 76 2.37 1.52 -0.43
C PRO A 76 3.42 0.60 0.18
N PHE A 77 3.07 -0.03 1.30
CA PHE A 77 3.90 -1.02 1.98
C PHE A 77 3.01 -2.05 2.69
N THR A 78 3.63 -3.16 3.11
CA THR A 78 2.99 -4.17 3.95
C THR A 78 3.57 -4.13 5.35
N VAL A 79 2.77 -4.55 6.33
CA VAL A 79 3.16 -4.66 7.73
C VAL A 79 3.05 -6.12 8.15
N LYS A 80 4.05 -6.61 8.90
CA LYS A 80 3.99 -7.96 9.47
C LYS A 80 2.85 -8.01 10.50
N ASP A 81 2.01 -9.04 10.43
CA ASP A 81 0.83 -9.25 11.32
C ASP A 81 1.15 -9.39 12.83
N THR A 82 2.43 -9.27 13.22
CA THR A 82 2.86 -9.18 14.62
C THR A 82 3.02 -7.73 15.10
N ILE A 83 2.87 -6.75 14.21
CA ILE A 83 3.00 -5.31 14.50
C ILE A 83 1.60 -4.72 14.53
N GLU A 84 1.22 -4.13 15.65
CA GLU A 84 -0.12 -3.53 15.81
C GLU A 84 -0.29 -2.34 14.86
N THR A 85 -1.38 -2.37 14.11
CA THR A 85 -1.73 -1.36 13.12
C THR A 85 -3.17 -0.93 13.39
N GLU A 86 -3.36 0.33 13.79
CA GLU A 86 -4.68 0.85 14.13
C GLU A 86 -5.67 0.68 12.95
N GLY A 87 -6.88 0.21 13.24
CA GLY A 87 -7.90 -0.05 12.22
C GLY A 87 -7.68 -1.29 11.35
N VAL A 88 -6.57 -2.03 11.53
CA VAL A 88 -6.25 -3.25 10.78
C VAL A 88 -6.11 -4.44 11.73
N ARG A 89 -6.91 -5.49 11.48
CA ARG A 89 -6.88 -6.74 12.25
C ARG A 89 -5.47 -7.31 12.33
N THR A 90 -5.02 -7.61 13.55
CA THR A 90 -3.65 -8.04 13.86
C THR A 90 -3.68 -9.35 14.67
N THR A 91 -3.48 -10.48 14.01
CA THR A 91 -3.66 -11.80 14.64
C THR A 91 -2.38 -12.39 15.22
N SER A 92 -1.21 -11.82 14.89
CA SER A 92 0.11 -12.41 15.18
C SER A 92 0.23 -13.88 14.73
N GLY A 93 -0.51 -14.28 13.69
CA GLY A 93 -0.59 -15.67 13.23
C GLY A 93 -1.19 -16.65 14.25
N SER A 94 -1.92 -16.19 15.27
CA SER A 94 -2.48 -17.02 16.33
C SER A 94 -4.00 -17.00 16.35
N ARG A 95 -4.60 -18.19 16.47
CA ARG A 95 -6.06 -18.35 16.61
C ARG A 95 -6.63 -17.70 17.86
N LEU A 96 -5.81 -17.52 18.91
CA LEU A 96 -6.21 -16.83 20.13
C LEU A 96 -6.50 -15.35 19.90
N ARG A 97 -5.98 -14.78 18.80
CA ARG A 97 -6.14 -13.37 18.41
C ARG A 97 -6.93 -13.23 17.10
N ALA A 98 -7.75 -14.21 16.74
CA ALA A 98 -8.44 -14.22 15.44
C ALA A 98 -9.36 -13.00 15.21
N SER A 99 -9.82 -12.38 16.29
CA SER A 99 -10.71 -11.20 16.32
C SER A 99 -10.04 -9.94 16.87
N HIS A 100 -8.70 -9.94 17.02
CA HIS A 100 -7.94 -8.80 17.52
C HIS A 100 -7.66 -7.78 16.42
#